data_AF-A0A524DPI3-F1
#
_entry.id   AF-A0A524DPI3-F1
#
_cell.length_a   1.000
_cell.length_b   1.000
_cell.length_c   1.000
_cell.angle_alpha   90.00
_cell.angle_beta   90.00
_cell.angle_gamma   90.00
#
_symmetry.space_group_name_H-M   'P 1'
#
loop_
_entity.id
_entity.type
_entity.pdbx_description
1 polymer ?
#
loop_
_entity_poly.entity_id
_entity_poly.type
_entity_poly.pdbx_seq_one_letter_code
_entity_poly.pdbx_strand_id
1 'polypeptide(L)' 'MKKLKFSRKTRKKLKKFMDFDKNKKILYNNIYLDEYKVVIKLPMNLKENPQEKIRIEKFDLAKYVYLFAYN' A
#
# COMPACT_ATOMS: atom_id res chain seq x y z
N MET A 1 13.52 -26.85 35.07
CA MET A 1 12.59 -25.89 34.41
C MET A 1 13.15 -25.47 33.06
N LYS A 2 12.50 -25.85 31.94
CA LYS A 2 12.92 -25.44 30.58
C LYS A 2 12.49 -23.99 30.33
N LYS A 3 13.44 -23.06 30.13
CA LYS A 3 13.15 -21.68 29.76
C LYS A 3 12.66 -21.63 28.31
N LEU A 4 11.40 -21.25 28.09
CA LEU A 4 10.88 -20.94 26.75
C LEU A 4 11.64 -19.70 26.21
N LYS A 5 12.39 -19.89 25.12
CA LYS A 5 13.02 -18.79 24.39
C LYS A 5 11.97 -18.16 23.47
N PHE A 6 11.47 -16.98 23.85
CA PHE A 6 10.65 -16.18 22.94
C PHE A 6 11.54 -15.68 21.80
N SER A 7 11.32 -16.21 20.60
CA SER A 7 11.90 -15.70 19.36
C SER A 7 11.41 -14.27 19.14
N ARG A 8 12.32 -13.29 19.10
CA ARG A 8 12.01 -11.93 18.66
C ARG A 8 11.63 -12.01 17.18
N LYS A 9 10.33 -12.03 16.87
CA LYS A 9 9.83 -11.75 15.52
C LYS A 9 10.38 -10.38 15.12
N THR A 10 11.31 -10.33 14.17
CA THR A 10 11.81 -9.08 13.58
C THR A 10 10.62 -8.32 13.00
N ARG A 11 10.32 -7.13 13.54
CA ARG A 11 9.27 -6.27 12.99
C ARG A 11 9.73 -5.83 11.60
N LYS A 12 9.20 -6.44 10.53
CA LYS A 12 9.47 -5.97 9.17
C LYS A 12 9.04 -4.51 9.06
N LYS A 13 9.93 -3.65 8.55
CA LYS A 13 9.66 -2.23 8.37
C LYS A 13 8.57 -2.09 7.31
N LEU A 14 7.42 -1.52 7.71
CA LEU A 14 6.29 -1.32 6.82
C LEU A 14 6.63 -0.21 5.81
N LYS A 15 6.51 -0.50 4.51
CA LYS A 15 6.74 0.49 3.45
C LYS A 15 5.50 1.36 3.29
N LYS A 16 5.66 2.68 3.48
CA LYS A 16 4.60 3.67 3.35
C LYS A 16 5.00 4.73 2.33
N PHE A 17 4.05 5.23 1.56
CA PHE A 17 4.27 6.29 0.58
C PHE A 17 2.97 7.08 0.34
N MET A 18 3.08 8.34 -0.04
CA MET A 18 1.93 9.15 -0.41
C MET A 18 1.73 9.12 -1.92
N ASP A 19 0.47 9.16 -2.34
CA ASP A 19 0.06 9.20 -3.74
C ASP A 19 -1.11 10.16 -3.91
N PHE A 20 -1.14 10.90 -5.01
CA PHE A 20 -2.20 11.84 -5.32
C PHE A 20 -2.91 11.44 -6.60
N ASP A 21 -4.19 11.07 -6.47
CA ASP A 21 -5.04 10.81 -7.63
C ASP A 21 -5.58 12.16 -8.14
N LYS A 22 -5.02 12.65 -9.25
CA LYS A 22 -5.41 13.92 -9.86
C LYS A 22 -6.85 13.93 -10.37
N ASN A 23 -7.35 12.79 -10.85
CA ASN A 23 -8.69 12.70 -11.42
C ASN A 23 -9.74 12.81 -10.32
N LYS A 24 -9.49 12.15 -9.18
CA LYS A 24 -10.38 12.19 -8.03
C LYS A 24 -10.07 13.30 -7.02
N LYS A 25 -8.91 13.96 -7.15
CA LYS A 25 -8.38 14.96 -6.20
C LYS A 25 -8.27 14.39 -4.77
N ILE A 26 -7.75 13.17 -4.63
CA ILE A 26 -7.60 12.49 -3.33
C ILE A 26 -6.13 12.25 -3.06
N LEU A 27 -5.70 12.60 -1.85
CA LEU A 27 -4.40 12.20 -1.32
C LEU A 27 -4.56 10.88 -0.58
N TYR A 28 -3.77 9.87 -0.95
CA TYR A 28 -3.74 8.57 -0.30
C TYR A 28 -2.43 8.40 0.48
N ASN A 29 -2.54 7.82 1.68
CA ASN A 29 -1.43 7.27 2.42
C ASN A 29 -1.39 5.75 2.18
N ASN A 30 -0.47 5.31 1.35
CA ASN A 30 -0.40 3.94 0.88
C ASN A 30 0.54 3.11 1.74
N ILE A 31 0.19 1.84 1.91
CA ILE A 31 1.00 0.84 2.60
C ILE A 31 1.28 -0.30 1.61
N TYR A 32 2.54 -0.58 1.34
CA TYR A 32 2.94 -1.71 0.51
C TYR A 32 3.34 -2.93 1.36
N LEU A 33 2.67 -4.05 1.09
CA LEU A 33 2.92 -5.33 1.70
C LEU A 33 3.73 -6.21 0.74
N ASP A 34 5.05 -6.17 0.88
CA ASP A 34 6.00 -6.85 -0.03
C ASP A 34 5.71 -8.36 -0.22
N GLU A 35 5.32 -9.04 0.87
CA GLU A 35 5.06 -10.49 0.89
C GLU A 35 3.88 -10.87 -0.01
N TYR A 36 2.85 -10.02 -0.04
CA TYR A 36 1.61 -10.28 -0.76
C TYR A 36 1.57 -9.55 -2.11
N LYS A 37 2.55 -8.66 -2.38
CA LYS A 37 2.54 -7.75 -3.52
C LYS A 37 1.23 -6.97 -3.59
N VAL A 38 0.80 -6.41 -2.45
CA VAL A 38 -0.47 -5.70 -2.31
C VAL A 38 -0.22 -4.30 -1.76
N VAL A 39 -0.97 -3.32 -2.28
CA VAL A 39 -1.02 -1.95 -1.76
C VAL A 39 -2.36 -1.74 -1.09
N ILE A 40 -2.33 -1.27 0.16
CA ILE A 40 -3.51 -0.74 0.86
C ILE A 40 -3.49 0.78 0.67
N LYS A 41 -4.55 1.33 0.08
CA LYS A 41 -4.72 2.78 -0.13
C LYS A 41 -5.66 3.36 0.93
N LEU A 42 -5.15 4.29 1.73
CA LEU A 42 -5.92 4.96 2.79
C LEU A 42 -6.18 6.42 2.37
N PRO A 43 -7.42 6.80 2.00
CA PRO A 43 -7.73 8.18 1.63
C PRO A 43 -7.58 9.13 2.84
N MET A 44 -6.92 10.27 2.64
CA MET A 44 -6.64 11.24 3.70
C MET A 44 -7.71 12.33 3.83
N ASN A 45 -8.37 12.71 2.74
CA ASN A 45 -9.39 13.75 2.70
C ASN A 45 -10.82 13.19 2.66
N LEU A 46 -11.18 12.36 3.65
CA LEU A 46 -12.51 11.76 3.77
C LEU A 46 -13.64 12.79 3.91
N LYS A 47 -13.37 13.99 4.44
CA LYS A 47 -14.37 15.06 4.55
C LYS A 47 -14.81 15.60 3.19
N GLU A 48 -13.87 15.69 2.25
CA GLU A 48 -14.12 16.16 0.88
C GLU A 48 -14.66 15.05 -0.01
N ASN A 49 -14.28 13.79 0.30
CA ASN A 49 -14.63 12.61 -0.48
C ASN A 49 -15.20 11.50 0.43
N PRO A 50 -16.42 11.67 0.99
CA PRO A 50 -16.98 10.74 1.98
C PRO A 50 -17.33 9.35 1.41
N GLN A 51 -17.42 9.23 0.08
CA GLN A 51 -17.67 7.96 -0.59
C GLN A 51 -16.42 7.08 -0.69
N GLU A 52 -15.24 7.65 -0.48
CA GLU A 52 -13.99 6.94 -0.65
C GLU A 52 -13.70 6.04 0.54
N LYS A 53 -13.40 4.78 0.24
CA LYS A 53 -13.15 3.73 1.21
C LYS A 53 -11.71 3.27 1.11
N ILE A 54 -11.24 2.55 2.12
CA ILE A 54 -9.96 1.86 2.07
C ILE A 54 -10.00 0.87 0.90
N ARG A 55 -8.98 0.90 0.04
CA ARG A 55 -8.86 -0.02 -1.11
C ARG A 55 -7.66 -0.92 -0.91
N ILE A 56 -7.78 -2.17 -1.37
CA ILE A 56 -6.71 -3.16 -1.37
C ILE A 56 -6.50 -3.57 -2.83
N GLU A 57 -5.32 -3.31 -3.36
CA GLU A 57 -5.01 -3.52 -4.78
C GLU A 57 -3.79 -4.44 -4.91
N LYS A 58 -3.85 -5.44 -5.79
CA LYS A 58 -2.68 -6.25 -6.13
C LYS A 58 -1.74 -5.41 -7.00
N PHE A 59 -0.50 -5.25 -6.55
CA PHE A 59 0.54 -4.56 -7.28
C PHE A 59 1.21 -5.56 -8.23
N ASP A 60 0.94 -5.40 -9.52
CA ASP A 60 1.49 -6.26 -10.56
C ASP A 60 2.27 -5.41 -11.56
N LEU A 61 3.61 -5.50 -11.50
CA LEU A 61 4.49 -4.80 -12.45
C LEU A 61 4.24 -5.24 -13.89
N ALA A 62 3.82 -6.49 -14.13
CA ALA A 62 3.56 -7.01 -15.48
C ALA A 62 2.39 -6.27 -16.15
N LYS A 63 1.40 -5.82 -15.36
CA LYS A 63 0.28 -5.01 -15.86
C LYS A 63 0.74 -3.64 -16.38
N TYR A 64 1.88 -3.15 -15.91
CA TYR A 64 2.46 -1.85 -16.29
C TYR A 64 3.69 -1.99 -17.21
N VAL A 65 4.03 -3.18 -17.70
CA VAL A 65 5.11 -3.37 -18.69
C VAL A 65 4.85 -2.53 -19.94
N TYR A 66 3.58 -2.37 -20.33
CA TYR A 66 3.16 -1.49 -21.42
C TYR A 66 3.38 0.00 -21.16
N LEU A 67 3.58 0.43 -19.91
CA LEU A 67 3.87 1.83 -19.57
C LEU A 67 5.34 2.20 -19.83
N PHE A 68 6.25 1.24 -19.77
CA PHE A 68 7.67 1.44 -20.10
C PHE A 68 7.98 1.25 -21.58
N ALA A 69 7.06 0.66 -22.35
CA ALA A 69 7.17 0.48 -23.79
C ALA A 69 6.46 1.61 -24.56
N TYR A 70 6.82 2.86 -24.26
CA TYR A 70 6.39 4.02 -25.06
C TYR A 70 7.60 4.54 -25.85
N ASN A 71 7.47 4.57 -27.18
CA ASN A 71 8.40 5.23 -28.11
C ASN A 71 8.20 6.75 -28.08
#